data_AF-A0A3C2AI84-F1
#
_entry.id   AF-A0A3C2AI84-F1
#
_cell.length_a   1.000
_cell.length_b   1.000
_cell.length_c   1.000
_cell.angle_alpha   90.00
_cell.angle_beta   90.00
_cell.angle_gamma   90.00
#
_symmetry.space_group_name_H-M   'P 1'
#
loop_
_entity.id
_entity.type
_entity.pdbx_description
1 polymer ?
#
loop_
_entity_poly.entity_id
_entity_poly.type
_entity_poly.pdbx_seq_one_letter_code
_entity_poly.pdbx_strand_id
1 'polypeptide(L)'
;MMHEGINKFILIGENVLNFHYSDEEYYAEWFDDIEEGWIIGINFRDHVIAEMQQVQIDYYINLGGRFQDLNWRTFSPAQLFEHVDELVMKRLQA
;
A
#
# COMPACT_ATOMS: atom_id res chain seq x y z
N MET A 1 -6.48 -3.66 -16.15
CA MET A 1 -5.46 -3.22 -15.19
C MET A 1 -4.17 -4.01 -15.41
N MET A 2 -4.17 -5.34 -15.23
CA MET A 2 -2.96 -6.18 -15.38
C MET A 2 -2.50 -6.34 -16.84
N HIS A 3 -3.42 -6.26 -17.80
CA HIS A 3 -3.10 -6.21 -19.24
C HIS A 3 -2.47 -4.89 -19.71
N GLU A 4 -2.44 -3.86 -18.85
CA GLU A 4 -1.94 -2.50 -19.16
C GLU A 4 -0.53 -2.27 -18.60
N GLY A 5 0.10 -3.27 -17.96
CA GLY A 5 1.47 -3.17 -17.44
C GLY A 5 1.62 -2.36 -16.15
N ILE A 6 0.56 -2.20 -15.35
CA ILE A 6 0.61 -1.49 -14.06
C ILE A 6 0.93 -2.49 -12.94
N ASN A 7 2.07 -2.30 -12.27
CA ASN A 7 2.52 -3.13 -11.15
C ASN A 7 2.82 -2.35 -9.85
N LYS A 8 2.61 -1.03 -9.83
CA LYS A 8 2.84 -0.18 -8.66
C LYS A 8 1.56 0.53 -8.25
N PHE A 9 1.16 0.37 -6.98
CA PHE A 9 -0.12 0.84 -6.48
C PHE A 9 0.03 1.62 -5.18
N ILE A 10 -0.62 2.79 -5.12
CA ILE A 10 -0.74 3.60 -3.91
C ILE A 10 -2.21 3.58 -3.49
N LEU A 11 -2.48 3.03 -2.31
CA LEU A 11 -3.79 3.00 -1.68
C LEU A 11 -3.89 4.12 -0.65
N ILE A 12 -4.91 4.99 -0.76
CA ILE A 12 -5.11 6.10 0.17
C ILE A 12 -6.19 5.72 1.19
N GLY A 13 -5.76 5.51 2.44
CA GLY A 13 -6.59 4.97 3.52
C GLY A 13 -7.22 5.99 4.46
N GLU A 14 -7.03 7.31 4.26
CA GLU A 14 -7.42 8.34 5.23
C GLU A 14 -8.93 8.35 5.59
N ASN A 15 -9.76 7.90 4.65
CA ASN A 15 -11.21 7.82 4.78
C ASN A 15 -11.70 6.38 4.96
N VAL A 16 -10.79 5.41 5.10
CA VAL A 16 -11.14 4.03 5.46
C VAL A 16 -11.30 3.99 6.98
N LEU A 17 -12.56 3.89 7.42
CA LEU A 17 -12.92 3.91 8.84
C LEU A 17 -13.06 2.52 9.45
N ASN A 18 -13.37 1.52 8.64
CA ASN A 18 -13.52 0.12 9.06
C ASN A 18 -12.91 -0.76 7.99
N PHE A 19 -12.25 -1.84 8.40
CA PHE A 19 -11.79 -2.87 7.49
C PHE A 19 -12.63 -4.14 7.65
N HIS A 20 -13.09 -4.68 6.52
CA HIS A 20 -13.83 -5.93 6.48
C HIS A 20 -13.05 -6.92 5.64
N TYR A 21 -12.61 -7.99 6.28
CA TYR A 21 -11.93 -9.09 5.63
C TYR A 21 -12.97 -10.09 5.09
N SER A 22 -12.84 -10.47 3.81
CA SER A 22 -13.68 -11.50 3.19
C SER A 22 -12.90 -12.76 2.83
N ASP A 23 -11.76 -12.64 2.14
CA ASP A 23 -10.85 -13.74 1.78
C ASP A 23 -9.43 -13.20 1.48
N GLU A 24 -8.40 -13.96 1.86
CA GLU A 24 -6.97 -13.69 1.62
C GLU A 24 -6.57 -13.89 0.14
N GLU A 25 -7.25 -14.78 -0.57
CA GLU A 25 -6.90 -15.23 -1.93
C GLU A 25 -6.78 -14.06 -2.91
N TYR A 26 -7.64 -13.05 -2.80
CA TYR A 26 -7.60 -11.87 -3.66
C TYR A 26 -6.33 -11.01 -3.48
N TYR A 27 -5.79 -10.94 -2.27
CA TYR A 27 -4.57 -10.19 -2.00
C TYR A 27 -3.33 -10.97 -2.43
N ALA A 28 -3.38 -12.29 -2.27
CA ALA A 28 -2.32 -13.18 -2.72
C ALA A 28 -2.20 -13.18 -4.25
N GLU A 29 -3.30 -13.36 -4.97
CA GLU A 29 -3.33 -13.29 -6.44
C GLU A 29 -2.79 -11.94 -6.93
N TRP A 30 -3.27 -10.84 -6.33
CA TRP A 30 -2.79 -9.51 -6.69
C TRP A 30 -1.29 -9.31 -6.42
N PHE A 31 -0.76 -9.86 -5.32
CA PHE A 31 0.66 -9.78 -5.00
C PHE A 31 1.52 -10.61 -5.98
N ASP A 32 1.07 -11.82 -6.32
CA ASP A 32 1.75 -12.67 -7.28
C ASP A 32 1.80 -12.01 -8.68
N ASP A 33 0.74 -11.30 -9.05
CA ASP A 33 0.60 -10.64 -10.36
C ASP A 33 1.48 -9.38 -10.55
N ILE A 34 1.93 -8.73 -9.47
CA ILE A 34 2.74 -7.51 -9.56
C ILE A 34 4.25 -7.76 -9.70
N GLU A 35 4.72 -9.00 -9.56
CA GLU A 35 6.12 -9.43 -9.67
C GLU A 35 7.09 -8.52 -8.86
N GLU A 36 7.89 -7.68 -9.52
CA GLU A 36 8.85 -6.74 -8.89
C GLU A 36 8.21 -5.41 -8.43
N GLY A 37 6.89 -5.30 -8.57
CA GLY A 37 6.09 -4.15 -8.19
C GLY A 37 5.90 -3.98 -6.70
N TRP A 38 5.04 -3.04 -6.31
CA TRP A 38 4.69 -2.83 -4.91
C TRP A 38 3.28 -2.30 -4.73
N ILE A 39 2.68 -2.62 -3.59
CA ILE A 39 1.43 -2.03 -3.11
C ILE A 39 1.73 -1.33 -1.79
N ILE A 40 1.50 -0.03 -1.75
CA ILE A 40 1.75 0.83 -0.59
C ILE A 40 0.43 1.43 -0.13
N GLY A 41 0.08 1.21 1.13
CA GLY A 41 -1.03 1.91 1.77
C GLY A 41 -0.54 3.13 2.54
N ILE A 42 -1.04 4.31 2.17
CA ILE A 42 -0.75 5.57 2.86
C ILE A 42 -1.94 6.06 3.67
N ASN A 43 -1.65 6.68 4.81
CA ASN A 43 -2.61 7.36 5.70
C ASN A 43 -3.76 6.48 6.19
N PHE A 44 -3.55 5.18 6.33
CA PHE A 44 -4.49 4.31 7.06
C PHE A 44 -4.45 4.61 8.55
N ARG A 45 -5.62 4.56 9.21
CA ARG A 45 -5.75 4.74 10.65
C ARG A 45 -5.13 3.56 11.38
N ASP A 46 -4.57 3.80 12.57
CA ASP A 46 -3.88 2.77 13.35
C ASP A 46 -4.74 1.53 13.61
N HIS A 47 -6.02 1.71 13.92
CA HIS A 47 -6.93 0.58 14.17
C HIS A 47 -7.17 -0.25 12.90
N VAL A 48 -7.24 0.39 11.72
CA VAL A 48 -7.38 -0.30 10.43
C VAL A 48 -6.12 -1.07 10.08
N ILE A 49 -4.94 -0.49 10.35
CA ILE A 49 -3.66 -1.18 10.14
C ILE A 49 -3.58 -2.41 11.05
N ALA A 50 -3.95 -2.27 12.32
CA ALA A 50 -3.98 -3.39 13.25
C ALA A 50 -4.94 -4.49 12.80
N GLU A 51 -6.14 -4.14 12.30
CA GLU A 51 -7.10 -5.08 11.72
C GLU A 51 -6.51 -5.81 10.51
N MET A 52 -5.83 -5.11 9.60
CA MET A 52 -5.16 -5.71 8.42
C MET A 52 -4.01 -6.65 8.82
N GLN A 53 -3.22 -6.29 9.83
CA GLN A 53 -2.13 -7.13 10.35
C GLN A 53 -2.65 -8.40 11.03
N GLN A 54 -3.79 -8.34 11.71
CA GLN A 54 -4.41 -9.51 12.34
C GLN A 54 -4.79 -10.59 11.32
N VAL A 55 -5.10 -10.18 10.09
CA VAL A 55 -5.42 -11.08 8.96
C VAL A 55 -4.28 -11.18 7.96
N GLN A 56 -3.05 -10.83 8.35
CA GLN A 56 -1.84 -11.04 7.55
C GLN A 56 -1.84 -10.31 6.19
N ILE A 57 -2.61 -9.24 6.02
CA ILE A 57 -2.61 -8.45 4.79
C ILE A 57 -1.32 -7.64 4.63
N ASP A 58 -0.64 -7.35 5.72
CA ASP A 58 0.65 -6.66 5.71
C ASP A 58 1.78 -7.45 5.04
N TYR A 59 1.57 -8.75 4.75
CA TYR A 59 2.43 -9.54 3.88
C TYR A 59 2.34 -9.12 2.41
N TYR A 60 1.18 -8.65 1.96
CA TYR A 60 0.91 -8.29 0.57
C TYR A 60 0.95 -6.77 0.34
N ILE A 61 0.53 -6.01 1.36
CA ILE A 61 0.42 -4.55 1.29
C ILE A 61 1.33 -3.92 2.34
N ASN A 62 2.27 -3.11 1.88
CA ASN A 62 3.14 -2.37 2.76
C ASN A 62 2.37 -1.21 3.42
N LEU A 63 2.22 -1.31 4.75
CA LEU A 63 1.47 -0.37 5.59
C LEU A 63 2.35 0.13 6.74
N GLY A 64 1.90 1.21 7.39
CA GLY A 64 2.53 1.67 8.64
C GLY A 64 3.76 2.55 8.46
N GLY A 65 4.32 3.00 9.59
CA GLY A 65 5.58 3.75 9.65
C GLY A 65 5.52 5.05 8.85
N ARG A 66 6.48 5.25 7.93
CA ARG A 66 6.61 6.49 7.14
C ARG A 66 5.43 6.75 6.19
N PHE A 67 4.55 5.75 6.00
CA PHE A 67 3.38 5.86 5.14
C PHE A 67 2.11 6.31 5.89
N GLN A 68 2.10 6.35 7.23
CA GLN A 68 0.91 6.70 8.01
C GLN A 68 0.56 8.19 7.99
N ASP A 69 1.55 9.07 7.85
CA ASP A 69 1.35 10.52 7.92
C ASP A 69 2.04 11.22 6.75
N LEU A 70 1.51 10.98 5.55
CA LEU A 70 2.00 11.54 4.30
C LEU A 70 1.04 12.64 3.83
N ASN A 71 1.54 13.87 3.66
CA ASN A 71 0.77 15.00 3.16
C ASN A 71 0.52 14.91 1.64
N TRP A 72 -0.11 13.83 1.18
CA TRP A 72 -0.15 13.45 -0.24
C TRP A 72 -0.80 14.49 -1.15
N ARG A 73 -1.73 15.29 -0.62
CA ARG A 73 -2.44 16.35 -1.36
C ARG A 73 -1.56 17.51 -1.80
N THR A 74 -0.38 17.67 -1.23
CA THR A 74 0.56 18.71 -1.65
C THR A 74 1.33 18.33 -2.92
N PHE A 75 1.23 17.07 -3.34
CA PHE A 75 1.94 16.53 -4.50
C PHE A 75 1.01 16.42 -5.70
N SER A 76 1.55 16.65 -6.90
CA SER A 76 0.95 16.11 -8.12
C SER A 76 1.07 14.57 -8.13
N PRO A 77 0.27 13.85 -8.93
CA PRO A 77 0.34 12.39 -9.01
C PRO A 77 1.74 11.84 -9.30
N ALA A 78 2.49 12.47 -10.22
CA ALA A 78 3.85 12.07 -10.55
C ALA A 78 4.82 12.26 -9.37
N GLN A 79 4.74 13.40 -8.68
CA GLN A 79 5.58 13.67 -7.52
C GLN A 79 5.25 12.75 -6.34
N LEU A 80 3.97 12.43 -6.14
CA LEU A 80 3.55 11.47 -5.11
C LEU A 80 4.14 10.09 -5.41
N PHE A 81 4.06 9.65 -6.66
CA PHE A 81 4.63 8.37 -7.09
C PHE A 81 6.15 8.33 -6.85
N GLU A 82 6.89 9.31 -7.33
CA GLU A 82 8.35 9.38 -7.14
C GLU A 82 8.72 9.38 -5.65
N HIS A 83 8.00 10.16 -4.85
CA HIS A 83 8.24 10.25 -3.41
C HIS A 83 8.00 8.90 -2.70
N VAL A 84 6.91 8.19 -3.04
CA VAL A 84 6.63 6.88 -2.48
C VAL A 84 7.65 5.84 -2.96
N ASP A 85 8.00 5.82 -4.25
CA ASP A 85 8.97 4.88 -4.82
C ASP A 85 10.34 5.02 -4.13
N GLU A 86 10.79 6.25 -3.86
CA GLU A 86 12.00 6.51 -3.08
C GLU A 86 11.93 5.93 -1.65
N LEU A 87 10.77 6.04 -1.00
CA LEU A 87 10.58 5.51 0.35
C LEU A 87 10.61 3.97 0.35
N VAL A 88 10.06 3.33 -0.68
CA VAL A 88 10.14 1.87 -0.87
C VAL A 88 11.59 1.43 -1.07
N MET A 89 12.31 2.08 -1.99
CA MET A 89 13.71 1.74 -2.30
C MET A 89 14.64 1.90 -1.08
N LYS A 90 14.43 2.94 -0.26
CA LYS A 90 15.18 3.13 1.00
C LYS A 90 14.91 2.04 2.04
N ARG A 91 13.77 1.36 1.98
CA ARG A 91 13.38 0.28 2.90
C ARG A 91 14.05 -1.05 2.54
N LEU A 92 14.28 -1.31 1.25
CA LEU A 92 14.97 -2.52 0.75
C LEU A 92 16.48 -2.53 1.03
N GLN A 93 17.06 -1.36 1.34
CA GLN A 93 18.49 -1.20 1.64
C GLN A 93 18.84 -1.32 3.14
N ALA A 94 17.83 -1.57 4.00
CA ALA A 94 17.96 -1.56 5.46
C ALA A 94 17.88 -2.97 6.07
#